data_AF-A0AAV6M167-F1
#
_entry.id   AF-A0AAV6M167-F1
#
_cell.length_a   1.000
_cell.length_b   1.000
_cell.length_c   1.000
_cell.angle_alpha   90.00
_cell.angle_beta   90.00
_cell.angle_gamma   90.00
#
_symmetry.space_group_name_H-M   'P 1'
#
loop_
_entity.id
_entity.type
_entity.pdbx_description
1 polymer ?
#
loop_
_entity_poly.entity_id
_entity_poly.type
_entity_poly.pdbx_seq_one_letter_code
_entity_poly.pdbx_strand_id
1 'polypeptide(L)'
;MTCKNTKHSRVVVTATTDNNGYFWLATKDVSSHAYHRCKVYNVKSSNKNCTITSKMNGGIEGAELRPVKAFLDAEKKPVVLYSVGPLAYEPTCPC
;
A
#
# COMPACT_ATOMS: atom_id res chain seq x y z
N MET A 1 -3.70 -2.84 -0.33
CA MET A 1 -3.84 -1.98 -1.51
C MET A 1 -5.15 -2.27 -2.19
N THR A 2 -5.90 -1.23 -2.55
CA THR A 2 -7.14 -1.33 -3.31
C THR A 2 -7.01 -0.47 -4.56
N CYS A 3 -7.32 -1.02 -5.73
CA CYS A 3 -7.33 -0.30 -7.00
C CYS A 3 -8.74 -0.25 -7.58
N LYS A 4 -9.20 0.95 -7.91
CA LYS A 4 -10.46 1.15 -8.63
C LYS A 4 -10.18 1.13 -10.13
N ASN A 5 -10.34 -0.03 -10.76
CA ASN A 5 -10.32 -0.13 -12.23
C ASN A 5 -11.72 0.15 -12.77
N THR A 6 -11.83 0.95 -13.83
CA THR A 6 -13.12 1.28 -14.48
C THR A 6 -13.62 0.16 -15.41
N LYS A 7 -12.76 -0.79 -15.79
CA LYS A 7 -13.11 -1.92 -16.69
C LYS A 7 -13.21 -3.29 -16.00
N HIS A 8 -12.63 -3.45 -14.81
CA HIS A 8 -12.56 -4.74 -14.12
C HIS A 8 -12.93 -4.61 -12.64
N SER A 9 -13.31 -5.74 -12.02
CA SER A 9 -13.56 -5.88 -10.59
C SER A 9 -12.48 -5.22 -9.74
N ARG A 10 -12.87 -4.66 -8.59
CA ARG A 10 -11.97 -3.99 -7.64
C ARG A 10 -10.83 -4.93 -7.24
N VAL A 11 -9.59 -4.58 -7.61
CA VAL A 11 -8.40 -5.35 -7.22
C VAL A 11 -8.07 -5.01 -5.77
N VAL A 12 -8.05 -6.03 -4.91
CA VAL A 12 -7.69 -5.91 -3.50
C VAL A 12 -6.53 -6.86 -3.23
N VAL A 13 -5.42 -6.33 -2.74
CA VAL A 13 -4.23 -7.10 -2.37
C VAL A 13 -3.82 -6.72 -0.96
N THR A 14 -3.57 -7.70 -0.11
CA THR A 14 -3.14 -7.51 1.28
C THR A 14 -1.75 -8.08 1.48
N ALA A 15 -0.97 -7.45 2.36
CA ALA A 15 0.32 -7.93 2.82
C ALA A 15 0.44 -7.61 4.30
N THR A 16 1.29 -8.36 4.97
CA THR A 16 1.68 -8.14 6.36
C THR A 16 3.04 -7.46 6.37
N THR A 17 3.25 -6.55 7.32
CA THR A 17 4.56 -5.95 7.54
C THR A 17 5.52 -6.94 8.19
N ASP A 18 6.80 -6.80 7.90
CA ASP A 18 7.88 -7.50 8.59
C ASP A 18 8.15 -6.90 9.98
N ASN A 19 9.14 -7.46 10.68
CA ASN A 19 9.55 -7.00 12.02
C ASN A 19 10.08 -5.57 12.04
N ASN A 20 10.47 -5.02 10.88
CA ASN A 20 10.97 -3.66 10.73
C ASN A 20 9.88 -2.68 10.27
N GLY A 21 8.64 -3.15 10.10
CA GLY A 21 7.50 -2.33 9.64
C GLY A 21 7.44 -2.14 8.12
N TYR A 22 8.24 -2.84 7.33
CA TYR A 22 8.17 -2.78 5.87
C TYR A 22 7.22 -3.84 5.31
N PHE A 23 6.59 -3.54 4.19
CA PHE A 23 5.77 -4.50 3.46
C PHE A 23 6.09 -4.45 1.98
N TRP A 24 5.94 -5.60 1.32
CA TRP A 24 6.11 -5.73 -0.12
C TRP A 24 4.85 -6.35 -0.72
N LEU A 25 4.40 -5.77 -1.83
CA LEU A 25 3.20 -6.18 -2.54
C LEU A 25 3.53 -6.26 -4.03
N ALA A 26 3.19 -7.37 -4.66
CA ALA A 26 3.29 -7.54 -6.10
C ALA A 26 1.93 -7.95 -6.66
N THR A 27 1.52 -7.33 -7.77
CA THR A 27 0.29 -7.68 -8.50
C THR A 27 0.54 -7.56 -9.99
N LYS A 28 -0.05 -8.47 -10.76
CA LYS A 28 -0.04 -8.47 -12.22
C LYS A 28 -1.30 -7.80 -12.80
N ASP A 29 -2.29 -7.54 -11.96
CA ASP A 29 -3.63 -7.09 -12.38
C ASP A 29 -3.74 -5.56 -12.50
N VAL A 30 -2.69 -4.84 -12.09
CA VAL A 30 -2.62 -3.38 -12.10
C VAL A 30 -1.57 -2.94 -13.12
N SER A 31 -2.01 -2.21 -14.14
CA SER A 31 -1.09 -1.61 -15.11
C SER A 31 -0.42 -0.37 -14.54
N SER A 32 0.78 -0.06 -15.04
CA SER A 32 1.52 1.16 -14.73
C SER A 32 0.79 2.45 -15.13
N HIS A 33 -0.26 2.39 -15.95
CA HIS A 33 -1.09 3.54 -16.29
C HIS A 33 -2.21 3.78 -15.25
N ALA A 34 -2.68 2.72 -14.60
CA ALA A 34 -3.80 2.78 -13.65
C ALA A 34 -3.37 2.92 -12.18
N TYR A 35 -2.07 2.97 -11.89
CA TYR A 35 -1.54 3.03 -10.52
C TYR A 35 -2.07 4.21 -9.69
N HIS A 36 -2.34 5.36 -10.32
CA HIS A 36 -2.89 6.55 -9.67
C HIS A 36 -4.31 6.33 -9.09
N ARG A 37 -4.98 5.23 -9.47
CA ARG A 37 -6.29 4.83 -8.94
C ARG A 37 -6.18 3.80 -7.81
N CYS A 38 -4.95 3.45 -7.44
CA CYS A 38 -4.64 2.56 -6.34
C CYS A 38 -4.29 3.34 -5.09
N LYS A 39 -4.80 2.86 -3.97
CA LYS A 39 -4.51 3.41 -2.66
C LYS A 39 -4.13 2.30 -1.68
N VAL A 40 -3.18 2.58 -0.79
CA VAL A 40 -2.76 1.67 0.27
C VAL A 40 -3.42 2.09 1.58
N TYR A 41 -3.94 1.11 2.31
CA TYR A 41 -4.69 1.33 3.54
C TYR A 41 -4.13 0.44 4.64
N ASN A 42 -4.15 0.97 5.86
CA ASN A 42 -3.91 0.23 7.07
C ASN A 42 -5.15 -0.62 7.40
N VAL A 43 -5.00 -1.95 7.37
CA VAL A 43 -6.12 -2.88 7.57
C VAL A 43 -6.19 -3.36 9.02
N LYS A 44 -5.04 -3.73 9.60
CA LYS A 44 -4.96 -4.29 10.95
C LYS A 44 -3.59 -3.99 11.57
N SER A 45 -3.61 -3.58 12.83
CA SER A 45 -2.39 -3.46 13.65
C SER A 45 -2.09 -4.77 14.38
N SER A 46 -0.80 -5.10 14.50
CA SER A 46 -0.32 -6.18 15.38
C SER A 46 -0.29 -5.78 16.85
N ASN A 47 -0.23 -4.47 17.14
CA ASN A 47 -0.18 -3.94 18.49
C ASN A 47 -1.59 -3.58 18.98
N LYS A 48 -2.02 -4.20 20.07
CA LYS A 48 -3.34 -3.97 20.69
C LYS A 48 -3.52 -2.55 21.23
N ASN A 49 -2.43 -1.87 21.57
CA ASN A 49 -2.47 -0.50 22.10
C ASN A 49 -2.43 0.57 21.00
N CYS A 50 -2.12 0.21 19.75
CA CYS A 50 -2.04 1.14 18.63
C CYS A 50 -2.89 0.62 17.47
N THR A 51 -4.20 0.80 17.55
CA THR A 51 -5.16 0.26 16.56
C THR A 51 -5.89 1.34 15.77
N ILE A 52 -5.81 2.60 16.17
CA ILE A 52 -6.47 3.70 15.49
C ILE A 52 -5.67 4.04 14.23
N THR A 53 -6.26 3.96 13.05
CA THR A 53 -5.55 4.33 11.82
C THR A 53 -5.26 5.83 11.81
N SER A 54 -3.99 6.22 11.72
CA SER A 54 -3.62 7.64 11.69
C SER A 54 -3.99 8.30 10.37
N LYS A 55 -4.26 9.61 10.40
CA LYS A 55 -4.37 10.44 9.19
C LYS A 55 -3.03 10.63 8.47
N MET A 56 -1.91 10.35 9.13
CA MET A 56 -0.57 10.51 8.59
C MET A 56 -0.39 9.78 7.25
N ASN A 57 0.18 10.47 6.26
CA ASN A 57 0.45 9.97 4.90
C ASN A 57 -0.77 9.36 4.18
N GLY A 58 -1.98 9.78 4.53
CA GLY A 58 -3.20 9.24 3.95
C GLY A 58 -3.58 7.88 4.53
N GLY A 59 -3.23 7.56 5.77
CA GLY A 59 -3.61 6.28 6.39
C GLY A 59 -5.12 6.01 6.38
N ILE A 60 -5.96 7.02 6.62
CA ILE A 60 -7.43 6.91 6.56
C ILE A 60 -7.95 6.99 5.12
N GLU A 61 -7.53 7.99 4.35
CA GLU A 61 -8.05 8.27 3.00
C GLU A 61 -7.47 7.34 1.92
N GLY A 62 -6.37 6.66 2.26
CA GLY A 62 -5.57 5.81 1.42
C GLY A 62 -4.35 6.54 0.86
N ALA A 63 -3.18 5.95 1.08
CA ALA A 63 -1.91 6.48 0.60
C ALA A 63 -1.72 6.23 -0.89
N GLU A 64 -1.29 7.27 -1.59
CA GLU A 64 -1.05 7.23 -3.03
C GLU A 64 0.31 6.59 -3.34
N LEU A 65 0.32 5.75 -4.39
CA LEU A 65 1.53 5.11 -4.89
C LEU A 65 2.44 6.14 -5.59
N ARG A 66 3.70 6.23 -5.17
CA ARG A 66 4.71 7.08 -5.77
C ARG A 66 5.73 6.22 -6.51
N PRO A 67 5.94 6.39 -7.83
CA PRO A 67 6.92 5.62 -8.56
C PRO A 67 8.33 5.96 -8.06
N VAL A 68 9.11 4.93 -7.72
CA VAL A 68 10.49 5.06 -7.25
C VAL A 68 11.47 4.69 -8.36
N LYS A 69 11.25 3.53 -8.99
CA LYS A 69 12.17 3.00 -9.99
C LYS A 69 11.45 2.05 -10.94
N ALA A 70 11.75 2.14 -12.23
CA ALA A 70 11.37 1.13 -13.21
C ALA A 70 12.61 0.27 -13.55
N PHE A 71 12.42 -1.05 -13.66
CA PHE A 71 13.48 -2.00 -14.02
C PHE A 71 12.89 -3.23 -14.71
N LEU A 72 13.75 -4.09 -15.24
CA LEU A 72 13.36 -5.39 -15.78
C LEU A 72 13.57 -6.46 -14.71
N ASP A 73 12.60 -7.34 -14.51
CA ASP A 73 12.78 -8.51 -13.66
C ASP A 73 13.71 -9.56 -14.30
N ALA A 74 13.93 -10.67 -13.60
CA ALA A 74 14.77 -11.77 -14.09
C ALA A 74 14.26 -12.39 -15.40
N GLU A 75 12.97 -12.24 -15.71
CA GLU A 75 12.33 -12.71 -16.94
C GLU A 75 12.28 -11.62 -18.04
N LYS A 76 13.00 -10.51 -17.85
CA LYS A 76 13.02 -9.34 -18.74
C LYS A 76 11.66 -8.64 -18.88
N LYS A 77 10.79 -8.75 -17.89
CA LYS A 77 9.48 -8.07 -17.88
C LYS A 77 9.61 -6.72 -17.19
N PRO A 78 8.93 -5.67 -17.70
CA PRO A 78 8.96 -4.35 -17.08
C PRO A 78 8.22 -4.36 -15.74
N VAL A 79 8.93 -3.98 -14.68
CA VAL A 79 8.43 -3.82 -13.32
C VAL A 79 8.66 -2.39 -12.88
N VAL A 80 7.66 -1.80 -12.21
CA VAL A 80 7.80 -0.50 -11.58
C VAL A 80 7.63 -0.67 -10.08
N LEU A 81 8.65 -0.27 -9.33
CA LEU A 81 8.62 -0.17 -7.89
C LEU A 81 7.95 1.14 -7.49
N TYR A 82 6.93 1.02 -6.63
CA TYR A 82 6.25 2.13 -6.03
C TYR A 82 6.49 2.12 -4.53
N SER A 83 6.65 3.31 -3.94
CA SER A 83 6.62 3.51 -2.50
C SER A 83 5.36 4.26 -2.08
N VAL A 84 5.04 4.16 -0.81
CA VAL A 84 4.07 5.03 -0.16
C VAL A 84 4.75 5.70 1.03
N GLY A 85 4.22 6.83 1.48
CA GLY A 85 4.64 7.39 2.77
C GLY A 85 4.39 6.40 3.91
N PRO A 86 5.20 6.42 4.98
CA PRO A 86 5.02 5.50 6.10
C PRO A 86 3.62 5.67 6.70
N LEU A 87 2.91 4.56 6.84
CA LEU A 87 1.58 4.56 7.44
C LEU A 87 1.70 4.26 8.94
N ALA A 88 0.89 4.94 9.74
CA ALA A 88 0.96 4.86 11.18
C ALA A 88 -0.38 4.45 11.80
N TYR A 89 -0.28 3.84 12.98
CA TYR A 89 -1.39 3.66 13.90
C TYR A 89 -1.17 4.57 15.11
N GLU A 90 -2.23 5.27 15.51
CA GLU A 90 -2.31 6.04 16.73
C GLU A 90 -2.64 5.12 17.92
N PRO A 91 -2.16 5.48 19.13
CA PRO A 91 -2.47 4.76 20.34
C PRO A 91 -3.96 4.91 20.69
N THR A 92 -4.56 3.85 21.25
CA THR A 92 -5.95 3.88 21.73
C THR A 92 -6.13 4.67 23.02
N CYS A 93 -5.04 4.89 23.77
CA CYS A 93 -5.02 5.76 24.92
C CYS A 93 -4.20 7.02 24.61
N PRO A 94 -4.74 8.23 24.74
CA PRO A 94 -3.93 9.44 24.73
C PRO A 94 -2.99 9.45 25.94
N CYS A 95 -1.76 9.92 25.75
CA CYS A 95 -0.82 10.20 26.84
C CYS A 95 -1.28 11.39 27.68
#